data_AF-A0A6M2AGB0-F1
#
_entry.id   AF-A0A6M2AGB0-F1
#
_cell.length_a   1.000
_cell.length_b   1.000
_cell.length_c   1.000
_cell.angle_alpha   90.00
_cell.angle_beta   90.00
_cell.angle_gamma   90.00
#
_symmetry.space_group_name_H-M   'P 1'
#
loop_
_entity.id
_entity.type
_entity.pdbx_description
1 polymer ?
#
loop_
_entity_poly.entity_id
_entity_poly.type
_entity_poly.pdbx_seq_one_letter_code
_entity_poly.pdbx_strand_id
1 'polypeptide(L)' 'MKAAIKIKKKKKDFYLNNIKKNLKKNNACYVLITCSQPSQDGEMQVELNYSGDENLASYLIDGAQNVFESEVEKAR' A
#
# COMPACT_ATOMS: atom_id res chain seq x y z
N MET A 1 24.20 14.39 -6.57
CA MET A 1 23.26 13.45 -5.91
C MET A 1 21.82 13.95 -5.72
N LYS A 2 21.57 15.22 -5.30
CA LYS A 2 20.20 15.72 -5.00
C LYS A 2 19.20 15.68 -6.17
N ALA A 3 19.66 15.86 -7.41
CA ALA A 3 18.78 15.87 -8.60
C ALA A 3 18.17 14.48 -8.90
N ALA A 4 18.97 13.41 -8.80
CA ALA A 4 18.50 12.04 -9.06
C ALA A 4 17.45 11.57 -8.03
N ILE A 5 17.60 11.98 -6.77
CA ILE A 5 16.63 11.71 -5.70
C ILE A 5 15.31 12.45 -5.98
N LYS A 6 15.36 13.71 -6.41
CA LYS A 6 14.16 14.48 -6.82
C LYS A 6 13.44 13.84 -8.02
N ILE A 7 14.18 13.34 -9.01
CA ILE A 7 13.62 12.68 -10.20
C ILE A 7 12.93 11.36 -9.82
N LYS A 8 13.57 10.53 -8.98
CA LYS A 8 12.97 9.28 -8.47
C LYS A 8 11.70 9.53 -7.66
N LYS A 9 11.69 10.57 -6.81
CA LYS A 9 10.52 10.96 -6.01
C LYS A 9 9.35 11.41 -6.89
N LYS A 10 9.59 12.32 -7.85
CA LYS A 10 8.58 12.75 -8.84
C LYS A 10 7.97 11.59 -9.63
N LYS A 11 8.81 10.61 -10.00
CA LYS A 11 8.37 9.42 -10.73
C LYS A 11 7.49 8.51 -9.86
N LYS A 12 7.86 8.27 -8.59
CA LYS A 12 7.02 7.53 -7.61
C LYS A 12 5.66 8.21 -7.42
N ASP A 13 5.66 9.53 -7.20
CA ASP A 13 4.44 10.30 -6.98
C ASP A 13 3.50 10.24 -8.20
N PHE A 14 4.06 10.25 -9.41
CA PHE A 14 3.30 10.08 -10.65
C PHE A 14 2.59 8.72 -10.74
N TYR A 15 3.30 7.62 -10.47
CA TYR A 15 2.70 6.28 -10.52
C TYR A 15 1.63 6.09 -9.45
N LEU A 16 1.91 6.53 -8.21
CA LEU A 16 0.97 6.40 -7.11
C LEU A 16 -0.33 7.17 -7.39
N ASN A 17 -0.22 8.38 -7.92
CA ASN A 17 -1.38 9.18 -8.32
C ASN A 17 -2.18 8.52 -9.45
N ASN A 18 -1.51 7.88 -10.42
CA ASN A 18 -2.20 7.18 -11.49
C ASN A 18 -2.95 5.94 -10.98
N ILE A 19 -2.35 5.16 -10.08
CA ILE A 19 -3.01 4.02 -9.42
C ILE A 19 -4.24 4.50 -8.65
N LYS A 20 -4.08 5.51 -7.78
CA LYS A 20 -5.18 6.10 -7.00
C LYS A 20 -6.31 6.60 -7.91
N LYS A 21 -5.98 7.27 -9.03
CA LYS A 21 -6.97 7.77 -10.00
C LYS A 21 -7.76 6.65 -10.66
N ASN A 22 -7.12 5.53 -11.00
CA ASN A 22 -7.82 4.40 -11.61
C ASN A 22 -8.66 3.62 -10.59
N LEU A 23 -8.14 3.41 -9.38
CA LEU A 23 -8.89 2.74 -8.31
C LEU A 23 -10.14 3.53 -7.90
N LYS A 24 -10.08 4.86 -7.85
CA LYS A 24 -11.24 5.71 -7.52
C LYS A 24 -12.36 5.67 -8.55
N LYS A 25 -12.09 5.29 -9.80
CA LYS A 25 -13.12 5.34 -10.87
C LYS A 25 -14.16 4.25 -10.77
N ASN A 26 -13.77 3.05 -10.32
CA ASN A 26 -14.59 1.84 -10.46
C ASN A 26 -14.80 1.07 -9.15
N ASN A 27 -14.32 1.58 -8.02
CA ASN A 27 -14.40 0.87 -6.73
C ASN A 27 -15.11 1.72 -5.67
N ALA A 28 -15.99 1.10 -4.89
CA ALA A 28 -16.66 1.73 -3.76
C ALA A 28 -15.71 2.03 -2.60
N CYS A 29 -14.68 1.19 -2.42
CA CYS A 29 -13.62 1.36 -1.43
C CYS A 29 -12.35 0.63 -1.89
N TYR A 30 -11.18 1.14 -1.52
CA TYR A 30 -9.92 0.42 -1.67
C TYR A 30 -8.95 0.72 -0.52
N VAL A 31 -8.06 -0.23 -0.29
CA VAL A 31 -6.86 -0.08 0.54
C VAL A 31 -5.65 -0.42 -0.33
N LEU A 32 -4.65 0.44 -0.32
CA LEU A 32 -3.41 0.31 -1.07
C LEU A 32 -2.26 0.33 -0.07
N ILE A 33 -1.59 -0.81 0.06
CA ILE A 33 -0.39 -0.98 0.88
C ILE A 33 0.81 -1.00 -0.07
N THR A 34 1.79 -0.14 0.19
CA THR A 34 3.04 -0.11 -0.57
C THR A 34 4.23 -0.22 0.36
N CYS A 35 5.21 -1.02 -0.03
CA CYS A 35 6.45 -1.21 0.72
C CYS A 35 7.63 -0.72 -0.11
N SER A 36 8.59 -0.04 0.53
CA SER A 36 9.90 0.14 -0.08
C SER A 36 10.64 -1.19 -0.19
N GLN A 37 11.69 -1.23 -1.01
CA GLN A 37 12.68 -2.29 -0.85
C GLN A 37 13.25 -2.27 0.57
N PRO A 38 13.61 -3.42 1.14
CA PRO A 38 14.31 -3.49 2.41
C PRO A 38 15.61 -2.67 2.36
N SER A 39 15.91 -1.96 3.44
CA SER A 39 17.21 -1.34 3.66
C SER A 39 18.28 -2.41 3.93
N GLN A 40 19.55 -2.00 4.03
CA GLN A 40 20.63 -2.91 4.42
C GLN A 40 20.44 -3.47 5.84
N ASP A 41 19.74 -2.73 6.69
CA ASP A 41 19.40 -3.14 8.07
C ASP A 41 18.08 -3.95 8.12
N GLY A 42 17.49 -4.26 6.96
CA GLY A 42 16.25 -5.03 6.86
C GLY A 42 14.97 -4.21 7.08
N GLU A 43 15.08 -2.91 7.34
CA GLU A 43 13.91 -2.04 7.54
C GLU A 43 13.18 -1.77 6.23
N MET A 44 11.84 -1.74 6.29
CA MET A 44 10.99 -1.37 5.16
C MET A 44 10.09 -0.20 5.54
N GLN A 45 9.99 0.78 4.64
CA GLN A 45 9.00 1.84 4.75
C GLN A 45 7.69 1.36 4.16
N VAL A 46 6.67 1.22 5.01
CA VAL A 46 5.33 0.79 4.63
C VAL A 46 4.41 2.00 4.66
N GLU A 47 3.65 2.18 3.58
CA GLU A 47 2.69 3.28 3.44
C GLU A 47 1.32 2.69 3.10
N LEU A 48 0.30 3.05 3.89
CA LEU A 48 -1.10 2.67 3.68
C LEU A 48 -1.89 3.87 3.19
N ASN A 49 -2.59 3.70 2.08
CA ASN A 49 -3.51 4.68 1.53
C ASN A 49 -4.88 4.03 1.33
N TYR A 50 -5.96 4.71 1.69
CA TYR A 50 -7.32 4.23 1.44
C TYR A 50 -8.20 5.33 0.84
N SER A 51 -9.32 4.92 0.26
CA SER A 51 -10.38 5.82 -0.21
C SER A 51 -11.69 5.07 -0.23
N GLY A 52 -12.78 5.76 0.12
CA GLY A 52 -14.09 5.17 0.30
C GLY A 52 -14.58 5.41 1.72
N ASP A 53 -15.56 4.63 2.15
CA ASP A 53 -16.05 4.64 3.53
C ASP A 53 -15.01 4.03 4.49
N GLU A 54 -14.83 4.66 5.65
CA GLU A 54 -13.81 4.26 6.64
C GLU A 54 -14.14 2.92 7.30
N ASN A 55 -15.42 2.64 7.56
CA ASN A 55 -15.83 1.36 8.14
C ASN A 55 -15.60 0.23 7.14
N LEU A 56 -15.90 0.46 5.86
CA LEU A 56 -15.63 -0.51 4.80
C LEU A 56 -14.12 -0.74 4.62
N ALA A 57 -13.29 0.31 4.68
CA ALA A 57 -11.83 0.17 4.63
C ALA A 57 -11.30 -0.63 5.83
N SER A 58 -11.80 -0.36 7.03
CA SER A 58 -11.45 -1.10 8.25
C SER A 58 -11.85 -2.57 8.14
N TYR A 59 -13.05 -2.85 7.64
CA TYR A 59 -13.53 -4.22 7.42
C TYR A 59 -12.65 -5.00 6.43
N LEU A 60 -12.20 -4.35 5.34
CA LEU A 60 -11.28 -4.97 4.39
C LEU A 60 -9.92 -5.30 5.02
N ILE A 61 -9.38 -4.42 5.86
CA ILE A 61 -8.10 -4.64 6.55
C ILE A 61 -8.22 -5.78 7.55
N ASP A 62 -9.25 -5.76 8.38
CA ASP A 62 -9.50 -6.79 9.40
C ASP A 62 -9.69 -8.16 8.75
N GLY A 63 -10.49 -8.25 7.69
CA GLY A 63 -10.65 -9.47 6.91
C GLY A 63 -9.33 -9.98 6.31
N ALA A 64 -8.50 -9.08 5.78
CA ALA A 64 -7.20 -9.45 5.22
C ALA A 64 -6.22 -9.95 6.30
N GLN A 65 -6.18 -9.31 7.48
CA GLN A 65 -5.35 -9.73 8.60
C GLN A 65 -5.69 -11.15 9.04
N ASN A 66 -6.99 -11.44 9.23
CA ASN A 66 -7.46 -12.77 9.60
C ASN A 66 -7.03 -13.85 8.59
N VAL A 67 -7.06 -13.55 7.29
CA VAL A 67 -6.58 -14.49 6.26
C VAL A 67 -5.08 -14.75 6.42
N PHE A 68 -4.27 -13.69 6.54
CA PHE A 68 -2.83 -13.85 6.68
C PHE A 68 -2.43 -14.63 7.93
N GLU A 69 -3.06 -14.37 9.07
CA GLU A 69 -2.81 -15.11 10.30
C GLU A 69 -3.11 -16.60 10.12
N SER A 70 -4.22 -16.93 9.46
CA SER A 70 -4.59 -18.32 9.19
C SER A 70 -3.58 -19.03 8.28
N GLU A 71 -3.03 -18.34 7.28
CA GLU A 71 -2.03 -18.90 6.37
C GLU A 71 -0.66 -19.04 7.04
N VAL A 72 -0.28 -18.08 7.90
CA VAL A 72 0.95 -18.16 8.71
C VAL A 72 0.90 -19.34 9.66
N GLU A 73 -0.26 -19.60 10.28
CA GLU A 73 -0.40 -20.73 11.20
C GLU A 73 -0.34 -22.08 10.48
N LYS A 74 -0.91 -22.19 9.27
CA LYS A 74 -0.79 -23.40 8.44
C LYS A 74 0.64 -23.67 7.96
N ALA A 75 1.46 -22.63 7.86
CA ALA A 75 2.84 -22.74 7.38
C ALA A 75 3.84 -23.13 8.50
N ARG A 76 3.39 -23.20 9.75
CA ARG A 76 4.15 -23.65 10.93
C ARG A 76 3.94 -25.14 11.17
#